data_AF-A0A9D6G8I3-F1
#
_entry.id   AF-A0A9D6G8I3-F1
#
_cell.length_a   1.000
_cell.length_b   1.000
_cell.length_c   1.000
_cell.angle_alpha   90.00
_cell.angle_beta   90.00
_cell.angle_gamma   90.00
#
_symmetry.space_group_name_H-M   'P 1'
#
loop_
_entity.id
_entity.type
_entity.pdbx_description
1 polymer ?
#
loop_
_entity_poly.entity_id
_entity_poly.type
_entity_poly.pdbx_seq_one_letter_code
_entity_poly.pdbx_strand_id
1 'polypeptide(L)'
;MGYSLFQSSTLGMMSQAHALNTIGSNIANVSTGGFKRTETRFETVLSNTIRTGAGADAAISYASPESAFGGVRPKDYQIIDQQGIVTATTRDLDLAIVGDGFFQVSPDLQVSGQIFYTRDGSFEINVAGATTTGTDSSGNTFTIQEGYLADKNGFFLLGDAADVNGQFTSTTAAPMRVDQFAFANQFQATTSASVGFNLSSLKQFGNAGDTFALKIVDSNGKQRTVSFTLTKALTANQWRMQVSGDNLTTSSITPGAAFSLSTGTGTGRILVLDPATRKISINNENLQTAPVPGVFQGLKAGDPITITGSAGNDGTYTISAISADFSSITVNAATPLPGGAETITTTATVSSSQSIANPLIFS
;
A
#
# COMPACT_ATOMS: atom_id res chain seq x y z
N MET A 1 22.11 -77.35 15.88
CA MET A 1 21.63 -77.01 14.52
C MET A 1 20.09 -76.98 14.39
N GLY A 2 19.28 -76.90 15.46
CA GLY A 2 17.81 -76.93 15.35
C GLY A 2 17.09 -75.58 15.54
N TYR A 3 17.68 -74.64 16.29
CA TYR A 3 17.00 -73.38 16.65
C TYR A 3 16.95 -72.32 15.53
N SER A 4 17.81 -72.42 14.52
CA SER A 4 17.87 -71.46 13.41
C SER A 4 16.79 -71.68 12.33
N LEU A 5 16.31 -72.90 12.13
CA LEU A 5 15.32 -73.23 11.08
C LEU A 5 13.93 -72.66 11.40
N PHE A 6 13.52 -72.72 12.67
CA PHE A 6 12.24 -72.15 13.11
C PHE A 6 12.27 -70.62 13.12
N GLN A 7 13.43 -70.01 13.37
CA GLN A 7 13.58 -68.56 13.42
C GLN A 7 13.24 -67.88 12.09
N SER A 8 13.67 -68.44 10.96
CA SER A 8 13.33 -67.86 9.65
C SER A 8 11.83 -67.95 9.36
N SER A 9 11.19 -69.05 9.73
CA SER A 9 9.76 -69.28 9.52
C SER A 9 8.89 -68.37 10.40
N THR A 10 9.29 -68.19 11.68
CA THR A 10 8.59 -67.27 12.60
C THR A 10 8.77 -65.82 12.18
N LEU A 11 9.96 -65.39 11.76
CA LEU A 11 10.19 -64.05 11.21
C LEU A 11 9.36 -63.80 9.95
N GLY A 12 9.24 -64.80 9.07
CA GLY A 12 8.34 -64.76 7.92
C GLY A 12 6.89 -64.52 8.31
N MET A 13 6.35 -65.30 9.24
CA MET A 13 4.97 -65.14 9.74
C MET A 13 4.75 -63.77 10.38
N MET A 14 5.66 -63.31 11.24
CA MET A 14 5.57 -62.00 11.89
C MET A 14 5.62 -60.86 10.86
N SER A 15 6.45 -60.98 9.82
CA SER A 15 6.53 -60.00 8.75
C SER A 15 5.23 -59.91 7.94
N GLN A 16 4.57 -61.05 7.69
CA GLN A 16 3.28 -61.09 7.00
C GLN A 16 2.15 -60.51 7.87
N ALA A 17 2.14 -60.81 9.17
CA ALA A 17 1.20 -60.21 10.12
C ALA A 17 1.36 -58.68 10.17
N HIS A 18 2.60 -58.18 10.11
CA HIS A 18 2.89 -56.76 10.02
C HIS A 18 2.33 -56.14 8.74
N ALA A 19 2.56 -56.77 7.58
CA ALA A 19 2.02 -56.28 6.31
C ALA A 19 0.47 -56.26 6.29
N LEU A 20 -0.18 -57.27 6.89
CA LEU A 20 -1.63 -57.28 7.06
C LEU A 20 -2.12 -56.14 7.95
N ASN A 21 -1.40 -55.82 9.03
CA ASN A 21 -1.71 -54.67 9.88
C ASN A 21 -1.61 -53.35 9.09
N THR A 22 -0.57 -53.18 8.27
CA THR A 22 -0.40 -52.00 7.41
C THR A 22 -1.55 -51.90 6.39
N ILE A 23 -1.98 -53.01 5.79
CA ILE A 23 -3.15 -53.04 4.91
C ILE A 23 -4.42 -52.64 5.67
N GLY A 24 -4.63 -53.20 6.87
CA GLY A 24 -5.74 -52.85 7.74
C GLY A 24 -5.78 -51.35 8.08
N SER A 25 -4.63 -50.77 8.41
CA SER A 25 -4.48 -49.33 8.67
C SER A 25 -4.82 -48.47 7.46
N ASN A 26 -4.39 -48.87 6.25
CA ASN A 26 -4.73 -48.16 5.02
C ASN A 26 -6.23 -48.22 4.72
N ILE A 27 -6.87 -49.38 4.92
CA ILE A 27 -8.31 -49.54 4.71
C ILE A 27 -9.10 -48.70 5.71
N ALA A 28 -8.69 -48.69 6.98
CA ALA A 28 -9.34 -47.90 8.02
C ALA A 28 -9.29 -46.39 7.76
N ASN A 29 -8.24 -45.90 7.07
CA ASN A 29 -8.03 -44.49 6.77
C ASN A 29 -8.34 -44.10 5.32
N VAL A 30 -9.04 -44.96 4.56
CA VAL A 30 -9.34 -44.70 3.14
C VAL A 30 -10.19 -43.43 2.92
N SER A 31 -11.02 -43.07 3.90
CA SER A 31 -11.87 -41.87 3.88
C SER A 31 -11.27 -40.68 4.62
N THR A 32 -10.10 -40.82 5.23
CA THR A 32 -9.45 -39.75 5.99
C THR A 32 -8.79 -38.77 5.03
N GLY A 33 -9.23 -37.50 5.06
CA GLY A 33 -8.65 -36.43 4.28
C GLY A 33 -7.13 -36.30 4.50
N GLY A 34 -6.37 -36.16 3.42
CA GLY A 34 -4.92 -35.99 3.49
C GLY A 34 -4.12 -37.23 3.90
N PHE A 35 -4.74 -38.39 4.11
CA PHE A 35 -4.02 -39.62 4.46
C PHE A 35 -3.07 -40.07 3.34
N LYS A 36 -1.86 -40.49 3.72
CA LYS A 36 -0.84 -41.02 2.81
C LYS A 36 -0.65 -42.50 3.07
N ARG A 37 -0.84 -43.31 2.02
CA ARG A 37 -0.80 -44.77 2.10
C ARG A 37 0.59 -45.24 2.53
N THR A 38 0.62 -46.21 3.45
CA THR A 38 1.85 -46.91 3.84
C THR A 38 1.96 -48.24 3.11
N GLU A 39 3.13 -48.55 2.57
CA GLU A 39 3.47 -49.82 1.95
C GLU A 39 4.56 -50.52 2.78
N THR A 40 4.31 -51.77 3.17
CA THR A 40 5.34 -52.61 3.79
C THR A 40 6.16 -53.31 2.71
N ARG A 41 7.47 -53.11 2.72
CA ARG A 41 8.44 -53.82 1.90
C ARG A 41 9.26 -54.77 2.76
N PHE A 42 9.78 -55.82 2.15
CA PHE A 42 10.54 -56.84 2.86
C PHE A 42 12.02 -56.75 2.51
N GLU A 43 12.87 -56.67 3.52
CA GLU A 43 14.31 -56.72 3.38
C GLU A 43 14.83 -58.07 3.91
N THR A 44 15.78 -58.67 3.19
CA THR A 44 16.47 -59.88 3.65
C THR A 44 17.55 -59.51 4.66
N VAL A 45 17.59 -60.20 5.78
CA VAL A 45 18.67 -60.06 6.77
C VAL A 45 19.76 -61.09 6.44
N LEU A 46 20.99 -60.64 6.23
CA LEU A 46 22.15 -61.52 6.03
C LEU A 46 22.80 -61.80 7.39
N SER A 47 23.00 -63.08 7.71
CA SER A 47 23.75 -63.48 8.91
C SER A 47 25.21 -63.71 8.52
N ASN A 48 26.13 -62.96 9.12
CA ASN A 48 27.56 -63.09 8.84
C ASN A 48 28.08 -64.41 9.44
N THR A 49 28.17 -65.44 8.62
CA THR A 49 28.73 -66.73 9.03
C THR A 49 30.23 -66.71 8.75
N ILE A 50 31.01 -66.14 9.68
CA ILE A 50 32.47 -66.30 9.67
C ILE A 50 32.77 -67.73 10.14
N ARG A 51 32.93 -68.66 9.19
CA ARG A 51 33.75 -69.85 9.44
C ARG A 51 35.21 -69.46 9.24
N THR A 52 35.88 -68.94 10.28
CA THR A 52 37.33 -69.12 10.37
C THR A 52 37.55 -70.58 10.71
N GLY A 53 37.81 -71.39 9.68
CA GLY A 53 38.20 -72.79 9.85
C GLY A 53 39.54 -72.85 10.57
N ALA A 54 39.53 -72.98 11.89
CA ALA A 54 40.70 -73.45 12.62
C ALA A 54 40.76 -74.97 12.45
N GLY A 55 41.50 -75.42 11.43
CA GLY A 55 41.91 -76.81 11.26
C GLY A 55 41.26 -77.55 10.10
N ALA A 56 41.74 -77.30 8.89
CA ALA A 56 41.90 -78.35 7.88
C ALA A 56 42.91 -77.91 6.82
N ASP A 57 43.72 -78.88 6.46
CA ASP A 57 44.90 -78.86 5.61
C ASP A 57 44.72 -78.12 4.27
N ALA A 58 45.85 -77.60 3.77
CA ALA A 58 45.94 -76.83 2.54
C ALA A 58 45.74 -77.72 1.30
N ALA A 59 44.50 -78.09 0.97
CA ALA A 59 44.25 -78.84 -0.28
C ALA A 59 42.84 -78.78 -0.87
N ILE A 60 41.89 -77.92 -0.45
CA ILE A 60 40.62 -77.78 -1.20
C ILE A 60 40.11 -76.34 -1.13
N SER A 61 40.58 -75.52 -2.07
CA SER A 61 39.98 -74.24 -2.43
C SER A 61 38.67 -74.51 -3.16
N TYR A 62 37.52 -74.28 -2.51
CA TYR A 62 36.21 -73.84 -3.06
C TYR A 62 35.17 -73.86 -1.92
N ALA A 63 35.37 -73.05 -0.89
CA ALA A 63 34.30 -72.74 0.05
C ALA A 63 33.69 -71.41 -0.37
N SER A 64 32.60 -71.46 -1.14
CA SER A 64 31.70 -70.33 -1.31
C SER A 64 31.38 -69.76 0.08
N PRO A 65 31.36 -68.44 0.31
CA PRO A 65 30.90 -67.90 1.57
C PRO A 65 29.41 -68.27 1.69
N GLU A 66 29.14 -69.32 2.45
CA GLU A 66 27.80 -69.82 2.74
C GLU A 66 27.13 -68.78 3.63
N SER A 67 26.62 -67.72 3.00
CA SER A 67 25.93 -66.62 3.67
C SER A 67 24.61 -67.19 4.16
N ALA A 68 24.54 -67.57 5.43
CA ALA A 68 23.28 -68.01 6.02
C ALA A 68 22.28 -66.84 5.96
N PHE A 69 21.19 -67.03 5.20
CA PHE A 69 20.07 -66.09 5.20
C PHE A 69 19.48 -66.03 6.62
N GLY A 70 19.62 -64.88 7.28
CA GLY A 70 19.24 -64.65 8.68
C GLY A 70 17.76 -64.33 8.89
N GLY A 71 16.96 -64.33 7.82
CA GLY A 71 15.51 -64.12 7.86
C GLY A 71 15.04 -62.93 7.02
N VAL A 72 13.82 -62.48 7.31
CA VAL A 72 13.15 -61.35 6.64
C VAL A 72 12.74 -60.29 7.67
N ARG A 73 12.85 -59.02 7.30
CA ARG A 73 12.40 -57.89 8.12
C ARG A 73 11.46 -57.00 7.32
N PRO A 74 10.23 -56.71 7.83
CA PRO A 74 9.35 -55.73 7.20
C PRO A 74 9.88 -54.31 7.45
N LYS A 75 9.68 -53.43 6.48
CA LYS A 75 10.00 -52.01 6.56
C LYS A 75 8.90 -51.21 5.87
N ASP A 76 8.36 -50.25 6.58
CA ASP A 76 7.28 -49.42 6.06
C ASP A 76 7.80 -48.19 5.32
N TYR A 77 7.13 -47.87 4.23
CA TYR A 77 7.35 -46.70 3.40
C TYR A 77 6.04 -45.95 3.23
N GLN A 78 6.01 -44.67 3.60
CA GLN A 78 4.87 -43.80 3.32
C GLN A 78 5.00 -43.20 1.92
N ILE A 79 3.95 -43.33 1.11
CA ILE A 79 3.88 -42.79 -0.24
C ILE A 79 3.28 -41.38 -0.16
N ILE A 80 4.14 -40.35 -0.17
CA ILE A 80 3.74 -38.95 0.03
C ILE A 80 3.51 -38.16 -1.27
N ASP A 81 4.14 -38.61 -2.35
CA ASP A 81 4.18 -38.02 -3.69
C ASP A 81 2.95 -38.35 -4.55
N GLN A 82 2.23 -39.43 -4.22
CA GLN A 82 1.03 -39.79 -4.94
C GLN A 82 -0.17 -38.89 -4.56
N GLN A 83 -0.77 -38.26 -5.57
CA GLN A 83 -1.99 -37.47 -5.45
C GLN A 83 -3.23 -38.39 -5.50
N GLY A 84 -4.20 -38.12 -4.61
CA GLY A 84 -5.49 -38.80 -4.58
C GLY A 84 -6.54 -38.13 -5.48
N ILE A 85 -7.74 -38.72 -5.50
CA ILE A 85 -8.91 -38.10 -6.14
C ILE A 85 -9.37 -36.93 -5.26
N VAL A 86 -9.57 -35.76 -5.87
CA VAL A 86 -10.15 -34.60 -5.20
C VAL A 86 -11.66 -34.64 -5.38
N THR A 87 -12.39 -34.61 -4.27
CA THR A 87 -13.86 -34.57 -4.25
C THR A 87 -14.30 -33.18 -3.82
N ALA A 88 -15.23 -32.57 -4.57
CA ALA A 88 -15.80 -31.28 -4.19
C ALA A 88 -16.71 -31.42 -2.97
N THR A 89 -16.62 -30.48 -2.04
CA THR A 89 -17.52 -30.37 -0.88
C THR A 89 -18.36 -29.09 -1.00
N THR A 90 -19.35 -28.93 -0.12
CA THR A 90 -20.22 -27.74 -0.07
C THR A 90 -19.77 -26.73 0.99
N ARG A 91 -18.65 -26.96 1.67
CA ARG A 91 -18.13 -26.09 2.74
C ARG A 91 -17.09 -25.15 2.15
N ASP A 92 -17.26 -23.84 2.36
CA ASP A 92 -16.38 -22.82 1.78
C ASP A 92 -14.96 -22.84 2.37
N LEU A 93 -14.78 -23.45 3.54
CA LEU A 93 -13.50 -23.52 4.25
C LEU A 93 -12.71 -24.81 3.94
N ASP A 94 -13.26 -25.70 3.12
CA ASP A 94 -12.57 -26.92 2.71
C ASP A 94 -11.64 -26.60 1.53
N LEU A 95 -10.34 -26.84 1.71
CA LEU A 95 -9.33 -26.55 0.70
C LEU A 95 -8.58 -27.83 0.32
N ALA A 96 -8.23 -27.97 -0.97
CA ALA A 96 -7.43 -29.08 -1.45
C ALA A 96 -6.24 -28.57 -2.28
N ILE A 97 -5.06 -29.10 -2.01
CA ILE A 97 -3.85 -28.83 -2.81
C ILE A 97 -3.78 -29.86 -3.94
N VAL A 98 -3.75 -29.37 -5.19
CA VAL A 98 -3.48 -30.19 -6.37
C VAL A 98 -2.00 -30.02 -6.73
N GLY A 99 -1.24 -31.11 -6.58
CA GLY A 99 0.20 -31.14 -6.81
C GLY A 99 1.00 -31.20 -5.50
N ASP A 100 2.23 -30.67 -5.57
CA ASP A 100 3.15 -30.65 -4.44
C ASP A 100 2.86 -29.48 -3.50
N GLY A 101 2.95 -29.72 -2.19
CA GLY A 101 2.74 -28.70 -1.17
C GLY A 101 2.07 -29.23 0.09
N PHE A 102 2.19 -28.53 1.21
CA PHE A 102 1.49 -28.85 2.46
C PHE A 102 1.01 -27.56 3.11
N PHE A 103 -0.09 -27.64 3.84
CA PHE A 103 -0.52 -26.57 4.72
C PHE A 103 0.37 -26.54 5.96
N GLN A 104 0.79 -25.34 6.36
CA GLN A 104 1.53 -25.13 7.59
C GLN A 104 0.54 -24.86 8.73
N VAL A 105 0.66 -25.57 9.84
CA VAL A 105 -0.21 -25.39 11.00
C VAL A 105 0.60 -25.26 12.28
N SER A 106 0.10 -24.47 13.23
CA SER A 106 0.73 -24.22 14.54
C SER A 106 -0.21 -24.60 15.68
N PRO A 107 0.28 -25.22 16.77
CA PRO A 107 -0.53 -25.47 17.95
C PRO A 107 -0.86 -24.22 18.75
N ASP A 108 -0.09 -23.14 18.56
CA ASP A 108 -0.24 -21.88 19.28
C ASP A 108 -0.41 -20.69 18.32
N LEU A 109 -1.04 -19.62 18.82
CA LEU A 109 -1.22 -18.38 18.07
C LEU A 109 0.07 -17.54 18.00
N GLN A 110 1.02 -17.76 18.92
CA GLN A 110 2.27 -17.01 18.97
C GLN A 110 3.36 -17.60 18.06
N VAL A 111 3.11 -18.74 17.42
CA VAL A 111 4.05 -19.47 16.54
C VAL A 111 5.42 -19.62 17.22
N SER A 112 5.40 -19.92 18.53
CA SER A 112 6.62 -19.96 19.36
C SER A 112 7.27 -21.34 19.38
N GLY A 113 6.56 -22.34 18.85
CA GLY A 113 6.93 -23.74 18.88
C GLY A 113 7.20 -24.35 17.51
N GLN A 114 6.97 -25.68 17.44
CA GLN A 114 7.16 -26.46 16.22
C GLN A 114 6.02 -26.22 15.23
N ILE A 115 6.38 -25.91 13.99
CA ILE A 115 5.45 -25.85 12.86
C ILE A 115 5.20 -27.27 12.37
N PHE A 116 3.93 -27.63 12.20
CA PHE A 116 3.49 -28.89 11.63
C PHE A 116 3.01 -28.70 10.20
N TYR A 117 2.98 -29.81 9.46
CA TYR A 117 2.54 -29.83 8.07
C TYR A 117 1.40 -30.83 7.92
N THR A 118 0.32 -30.40 7.27
CA THR A 118 -0.84 -31.24 6.98
C THR A 118 -1.23 -31.15 5.50
N ARG A 119 -1.79 -32.24 4.98
CA ARG A 119 -2.47 -32.26 3.68
C ARG A 119 -3.99 -32.25 3.84
N ASP A 120 -4.47 -32.43 5.07
CA ASP A 120 -5.88 -32.32 5.39
C ASP A 120 -6.26 -30.84 5.36
N GLY A 121 -7.28 -30.50 4.58
CA GLY A 121 -7.76 -29.14 4.39
C GLY A 121 -9.19 -28.93 4.85
N SER A 122 -9.69 -29.80 5.74
CA SER A 122 -10.93 -29.55 6.47
C SER A 122 -10.68 -28.52 7.58
N PHE A 123 -10.88 -27.24 7.28
CA PHE A 123 -10.69 -26.16 8.24
C PHE A 123 -12.02 -25.70 8.84
N GLU A 124 -11.96 -25.29 10.10
CA GLU A 124 -13.08 -24.70 10.84
C GLU A 124 -12.64 -23.39 11.49
N ILE A 125 -13.58 -22.49 11.72
CA ILE A 125 -13.31 -21.26 12.46
C ILE A 125 -13.30 -21.62 13.94
N ASN A 126 -12.13 -21.51 14.56
CA ASN A 126 -11.96 -21.65 15.99
C ASN A 126 -11.80 -20.27 16.63
N VAL A 127 -12.60 -20.02 17.65
CA VAL A 127 -12.61 -18.77 18.39
C VAL A 127 -11.58 -18.87 19.50
N ALA A 128 -10.42 -18.24 19.29
CA ALA A 128 -9.26 -18.31 20.18
C ALA A 128 -8.57 -16.95 20.23
N GLY A 129 -7.94 -16.61 21.36
CA GLY A 129 -7.19 -15.35 21.50
C GLY A 129 -7.85 -14.32 22.39
N ALA A 130 -7.37 -13.08 22.30
CA ALA A 130 -7.85 -11.99 23.12
C ALA A 130 -9.18 -11.43 22.60
N THR A 131 -9.96 -10.89 23.52
CA THR A 131 -11.15 -10.14 23.15
C THR A 131 -10.73 -8.72 22.77
N THR A 132 -10.85 -8.38 21.50
CA THR A 132 -10.44 -7.08 20.95
C THR A 132 -11.67 -6.19 20.77
N THR A 133 -11.59 -4.92 21.15
CA THR A 133 -12.68 -3.96 20.92
C THR A 133 -12.54 -3.32 19.54
N GLY A 134 -13.56 -3.47 18.69
CA GLY A 134 -13.71 -2.73 17.44
C GLY A 134 -14.54 -1.47 17.63
N THR A 135 -14.42 -0.51 16.72
CA THR A 135 -15.27 0.69 16.70
C THR A 135 -15.92 0.80 15.32
N ASP A 136 -17.24 0.97 15.27
CA ASP A 136 -17.97 1.20 14.02
C ASP A 136 -17.69 2.62 13.49
N SER A 137 -17.92 2.82 12.20
CA SER A 137 -18.04 4.11 11.51
C SER A 137 -18.91 5.14 12.23
N SER A 138 -19.86 4.70 13.07
CA SER A 138 -20.72 5.56 13.91
C SER A 138 -20.11 5.90 15.29
N GLY A 139 -18.89 5.44 15.59
CA GLY A 139 -18.22 5.64 16.88
C GLY A 139 -18.64 4.69 17.99
N ASN A 140 -19.45 3.67 17.70
CA ASN A 140 -19.89 2.68 18.68
C ASN A 140 -18.82 1.60 18.87
N THR A 141 -18.43 1.34 20.12
CA THR A 141 -17.45 0.30 20.47
C THR A 141 -18.17 -1.04 20.68
N PHE A 142 -17.65 -2.10 20.06
CA PHE A 142 -18.14 -3.46 20.22
C PHE A 142 -16.98 -4.42 20.52
N THR A 143 -17.29 -5.50 21.21
CA THR A 143 -16.32 -6.47 21.70
C THR A 143 -16.29 -7.66 20.75
N ILE A 144 -15.11 -7.98 20.21
CA ILE A 144 -14.87 -9.03 19.21
C ILE A 144 -14.02 -10.10 19.84
N GLN A 145 -14.43 -11.36 19.70
CA GLN A 145 -13.54 -12.48 19.96
C GLN A 145 -12.94 -12.91 18.62
N GLU A 146 -11.61 -12.97 18.56
CA GLU A 146 -10.89 -13.28 17.32
C GLU A 146 -11.17 -14.73 16.86
N GLY A 147 -11.44 -14.88 15.57
CA GLY A 147 -11.67 -16.17 14.92
C GLY A 147 -10.49 -16.51 14.02
N TYR A 148 -9.93 -17.71 14.18
CA TYR A 148 -8.82 -18.21 13.38
C TYR A 148 -9.21 -19.49 12.65
N LEU A 149 -8.64 -19.73 11.46
CA LEU A 149 -8.79 -21.02 10.79
C LEU A 149 -7.98 -22.07 11.55
N ALA A 150 -8.62 -23.16 11.93
CA ALA A 150 -7.99 -24.29 12.58
C ALA A 150 -8.36 -25.61 11.88
N ASP A 151 -7.47 -26.59 11.97
CA ASP A 151 -7.75 -27.96 11.55
C ASP A 151 -8.62 -28.70 12.58
N LYS A 152 -9.05 -29.92 12.23
CA LYS A 152 -9.82 -30.81 13.13
C LYS A 152 -9.10 -31.17 14.44
N ASN A 153 -7.79 -30.96 14.52
CA ASN A 153 -6.97 -31.23 15.70
C ASN A 153 -6.77 -29.98 16.57
N GLY A 154 -7.31 -28.82 16.15
CA GLY A 154 -7.19 -27.55 16.83
C GLY A 154 -5.91 -26.77 16.52
N PHE A 155 -5.15 -27.16 15.48
CA PHE A 155 -3.97 -26.43 15.02
C PHE A 155 -4.37 -25.32 14.06
N PHE A 156 -3.81 -24.13 14.26
CA PHE A 156 -4.13 -22.94 13.48
C PHE A 156 -3.40 -22.94 12.14
N LEU A 157 -4.13 -22.68 11.06
CA LEU A 157 -3.57 -22.54 9.72
C LEU A 157 -2.71 -21.27 9.65
N LEU A 158 -1.46 -21.44 9.25
CA LEU A 158 -0.54 -20.34 9.02
C LEU A 158 -0.65 -19.85 7.58
N GLY A 159 -0.61 -18.54 7.40
CA GLY A 159 -0.60 -17.88 6.10
C GLY A 159 0.16 -16.58 6.17
N ASP A 160 0.42 -16.00 5.01
CA ASP A 160 0.99 -14.66 4.94
C ASP A 160 -0.13 -13.62 4.88
N ALA A 161 0.01 -12.55 5.66
CA ALA A 161 -0.91 -11.43 5.59
C ALA A 161 -0.54 -10.57 4.37
N ALA A 162 -1.54 -10.17 3.60
CA ALA A 162 -1.32 -9.24 2.51
C ALA A 162 -0.83 -7.89 3.04
N ASP A 163 0.08 -7.26 2.29
CA ASP A 163 0.55 -5.92 2.54
C ASP A 163 -0.52 -4.86 2.21
N VAL A 164 -0.17 -3.59 2.39
CA VAL A 164 -1.05 -2.43 2.16
C VAL A 164 -1.60 -2.33 0.73
N ASN A 165 -0.98 -3.00 -0.23
CA ASN A 165 -1.37 -3.03 -1.64
C ASN A 165 -2.03 -4.36 -2.03
N GLY A 166 -2.32 -5.24 -1.06
CA GLY A 166 -2.85 -6.57 -1.31
C GLY A 166 -1.80 -7.57 -1.82
N GLN A 167 -0.51 -7.26 -1.69
CA GLN A 167 0.59 -8.13 -2.10
C GLN A 167 1.07 -8.98 -0.92
N PHE A 168 1.28 -10.27 -1.15
CA PHE A 168 1.84 -11.18 -0.14
C PHE A 168 3.36 -11.12 -0.19
N THR A 169 3.95 -10.15 0.50
CA THR A 169 5.41 -9.92 0.52
C THR A 169 6.09 -10.39 1.79
N SER A 170 5.34 -10.80 2.81
CA SER A 170 5.93 -11.21 4.08
C SER A 170 6.36 -12.67 4.01
N THR A 171 7.50 -12.96 4.65
CA THR A 171 8.04 -14.31 4.73
C THR A 171 7.71 -14.99 6.05
N THR A 172 7.03 -14.28 6.96
CA THR A 172 6.72 -14.76 8.30
C THR A 172 5.26 -15.19 8.35
N ALA A 173 5.04 -16.50 8.29
CA ALA A 173 3.69 -17.06 8.35
C ALA A 173 3.10 -16.87 9.76
N ALA A 174 1.88 -16.34 9.82
CA ALA A 174 1.13 -16.11 11.05
C ALA A 174 -0.25 -16.79 10.98
N PRO A 175 -0.90 -17.09 12.13
CA PRO A 175 -2.23 -17.67 12.13
C PRO A 175 -3.23 -16.83 11.35
N MET A 176 -3.98 -17.45 10.44
CA MET A 176 -4.94 -16.77 9.60
C MET A 176 -6.20 -16.42 10.38
N ARG A 177 -6.40 -15.12 10.63
CA ARG A 177 -7.60 -14.57 11.25
C ARG A 177 -8.72 -14.45 10.22
N VAL A 178 -9.85 -15.11 10.49
CA VAL A 178 -11.05 -15.14 9.63
C VAL A 178 -12.27 -14.89 10.51
N ASP A 179 -12.47 -13.62 10.84
CA ASP A 179 -13.72 -13.14 11.45
C ASP A 179 -14.25 -11.92 10.70
N GLN A 180 -15.53 -11.61 10.91
CA GLN A 180 -16.22 -10.51 10.23
C GLN A 180 -15.58 -9.13 10.49
N PHE A 181 -14.72 -9.02 11.50
CA PHE A 181 -14.01 -7.81 11.89
C PHE A 181 -12.49 -7.99 11.82
N ALA A 182 -12.00 -8.98 11.06
CA ALA A 182 -10.57 -9.24 10.89
C ALA A 182 -9.80 -8.00 10.41
N PHE A 183 -10.48 -7.14 9.64
CA PHE A 183 -9.96 -5.90 9.08
C PHE A 183 -10.54 -4.64 9.73
N ALA A 184 -11.35 -4.77 10.78
CA ALA A 184 -11.86 -3.61 11.52
C ALA A 184 -10.68 -2.89 12.17
N ASN A 185 -10.61 -1.56 12.00
CA ASN A 185 -9.54 -0.69 12.52
C ASN A 185 -8.15 -0.85 11.87
N GLN A 186 -8.01 -1.61 10.78
CA GLN A 186 -6.78 -1.64 9.97
C GLN A 186 -6.79 -0.56 8.89
N PHE A 187 -7.04 0.69 9.27
CA PHE A 187 -7.04 1.80 8.34
C PHE A 187 -5.60 2.29 8.11
N GLN A 188 -5.25 2.50 6.85
CA GLN A 188 -3.98 3.10 6.48
C GLN A 188 -4.25 4.39 5.71
N ALA A 189 -3.59 5.46 6.14
CA ALA A 189 -3.72 6.76 5.49
C ALA A 189 -3.14 6.70 4.07
N THR A 190 -3.81 7.37 3.12
CA THR A 190 -3.29 7.50 1.75
C THR A 190 -1.96 8.27 1.78
N THR A 191 -0.86 7.62 1.37
CA THR A 191 0.48 8.24 1.35
C THR A 191 0.79 8.97 0.05
N SER A 192 0.34 8.41 -1.07
CA SER A 192 0.49 9.01 -2.40
C SER A 192 -0.75 8.75 -3.25
N ALA A 193 -1.08 9.70 -4.10
CA ALA A 193 -2.14 9.57 -5.08
C ALA A 193 -1.76 10.36 -6.34
N SER A 194 -1.91 9.74 -7.50
CA SER A 194 -1.71 10.38 -8.79
C SER A 194 -3.06 10.68 -9.42
N VAL A 195 -3.24 11.89 -9.94
CA VAL A 195 -4.42 12.28 -10.70
C VAL A 195 -3.99 12.88 -12.03
N GLY A 196 -4.63 12.42 -13.11
CA GLY A 196 -4.47 12.96 -14.46
C GLY A 196 -5.67 13.81 -14.82
N PHE A 197 -5.43 15.00 -15.39
CA PHE A 197 -6.48 15.90 -15.86
C PHE A 197 -6.41 16.04 -17.38
N ASN A 198 -7.56 16.02 -18.05
CA ASN A 198 -7.67 16.41 -19.45
C ASN A 198 -8.36 17.77 -19.53
N LEU A 199 -7.60 18.81 -19.90
CA LEU A 199 -8.07 20.19 -19.90
C LEU A 199 -8.37 20.66 -21.32
N SER A 200 -9.51 21.33 -21.50
CA SER A 200 -9.92 21.83 -22.83
C SER A 200 -9.04 22.98 -23.30
N SER A 201 -8.45 22.84 -24.49
CA SER A 201 -7.66 23.90 -25.14
C SER A 201 -8.51 25.12 -25.51
N LEU A 202 -9.83 24.94 -25.72
CA LEU A 202 -10.78 25.99 -26.12
C LEU A 202 -11.24 26.89 -24.96
N LYS A 203 -10.98 26.49 -23.70
CA LYS A 203 -11.35 27.28 -22.53
C LYS A 203 -10.67 28.65 -22.60
N GLN A 204 -11.36 29.73 -22.22
CA GLN A 204 -10.81 31.09 -22.25
C GLN A 204 -10.46 31.55 -20.84
N PHE A 205 -9.54 32.52 -20.76
CA PHE A 205 -9.24 33.20 -19.51
C PHE A 205 -10.49 33.89 -18.96
N GLY A 206 -10.74 33.79 -17.65
CA GLY A 206 -11.93 34.34 -17.00
C GLY A 206 -13.13 33.39 -16.91
N ASN A 207 -13.12 32.25 -17.63
CA ASN A 207 -14.14 31.22 -17.45
C ASN A 207 -13.97 30.53 -16.09
N ALA A 208 -15.10 30.09 -15.51
CA ALA A 208 -15.11 29.34 -14.25
C ALA A 208 -14.16 28.13 -14.31
N GLY A 209 -13.45 27.84 -13.21
CA GLY A 209 -12.50 26.73 -13.14
C GLY A 209 -13.16 25.36 -13.28
N ASP A 210 -12.41 24.38 -13.81
CA ASP A 210 -12.85 22.97 -13.77
C ASP A 210 -12.44 22.38 -12.43
N THR A 211 -13.39 21.81 -11.69
CA THR A 211 -13.15 21.23 -10.37
C THR A 211 -13.15 19.71 -10.47
N PHE A 212 -12.11 19.09 -9.95
CA PHE A 212 -11.97 17.64 -9.84
C PHE A 212 -11.84 17.25 -8.38
N ALA A 213 -12.45 16.15 -7.98
CA ALA A 213 -12.41 15.66 -6.61
C ALA A 213 -11.65 14.34 -6.54
N LEU A 214 -10.68 14.27 -5.64
CA LEU A 214 -9.99 13.04 -5.25
C LEU A 214 -10.43 12.66 -3.84
N LYS A 215 -10.88 11.42 -3.68
CA LYS A 215 -11.19 10.86 -2.37
C LYS A 215 -9.94 10.16 -1.84
N ILE A 216 -9.49 10.58 -0.67
CA ILE A 216 -8.39 9.97 0.08
C ILE A 216 -8.91 9.46 1.42
N VAL A 217 -8.17 8.56 2.07
CA VAL A 217 -8.53 7.99 3.37
C VAL A 217 -7.52 8.46 4.40
N ASP A 218 -7.99 8.90 5.58
CA ASP A 218 -7.11 9.26 6.68
C ASP A 218 -6.75 8.05 7.57
N SER A 219 -5.87 8.28 8.56
CA SER A 219 -5.42 7.22 9.49
C SER A 219 -6.54 6.60 10.32
N ASN A 220 -7.71 7.25 10.38
CA ASN A 220 -8.87 6.78 11.13
C ASN A 220 -9.91 6.13 10.21
N GLY A 221 -9.58 5.91 8.93
CA GLY A 221 -10.47 5.33 7.94
C GLY A 221 -11.51 6.30 7.38
N LYS A 222 -11.51 7.58 7.79
CA LYS A 222 -12.48 8.55 7.31
C LYS A 222 -12.08 9.00 5.91
N GLN A 223 -13.02 8.88 4.97
CA GLN A 223 -12.83 9.38 3.62
C GLN A 223 -12.85 10.91 3.63
N ARG A 224 -11.77 11.53 3.14
CA ARG A 224 -11.64 12.96 2.92
C ARG A 224 -11.63 13.26 1.43
N THR A 225 -12.12 14.43 1.07
CA THR A 225 -12.13 14.88 -0.34
C THR A 225 -11.16 16.03 -0.50
N VAL A 226 -10.22 15.87 -1.43
CA VAL A 226 -9.33 16.90 -1.91
C VAL A 226 -9.84 17.35 -3.27
N SER A 227 -10.16 18.63 -3.40
CA SER A 227 -10.67 19.25 -4.61
C SER A 227 -9.55 20.02 -5.31
N PHE A 228 -9.43 19.83 -6.62
CA PHE A 228 -8.50 20.52 -7.51
C PHE A 228 -9.30 21.39 -8.47
N THR A 229 -9.16 22.71 -8.37
CA THR A 229 -9.80 23.67 -9.27
C THR A 229 -8.76 24.21 -10.24
N LEU A 230 -8.92 23.93 -11.53
CA LEU A 230 -8.02 24.39 -12.59
C LEU A 230 -8.67 25.53 -13.38
N THR A 231 -8.01 26.68 -13.39
CA THR A 231 -8.42 27.89 -14.12
C THR A 231 -7.39 28.24 -15.18
N LYS A 232 -7.82 28.70 -16.35
CA LYS A 232 -6.89 29.04 -17.42
C LYS A 232 -6.15 30.33 -17.08
N ALA A 233 -4.83 30.36 -17.26
CA ALA A 233 -4.01 31.55 -17.03
C ALA A 233 -4.02 32.48 -18.27
N LEU A 234 -3.53 33.71 -18.08
CA LEU A 234 -3.48 34.71 -19.15
C LEU A 234 -2.50 34.30 -20.27
N THR A 235 -1.41 33.63 -19.90
CA THR A 235 -0.43 33.09 -20.85
C THR A 235 -0.99 31.87 -21.57
N ALA A 236 -0.75 31.79 -22.87
CA ALA A 236 -1.12 30.62 -23.67
C ALA A 236 -0.52 29.34 -23.06
N ASN A 237 -1.31 28.27 -23.05
CA ASN A 237 -0.94 26.94 -22.53
C ASN A 237 -0.56 26.89 -21.05
N GLN A 238 -0.97 27.87 -20.24
CA GLN A 238 -0.77 27.85 -18.79
C GLN A 238 -2.10 27.73 -18.04
N TRP A 239 -2.06 27.00 -16.92
CA TRP A 239 -3.20 26.77 -16.04
C TRP A 239 -2.79 27.02 -14.59
N ARG A 240 -3.69 27.62 -13.82
CA ARG A 240 -3.56 27.79 -12.38
C ARG A 240 -4.37 26.71 -11.69
N MET A 241 -3.70 25.91 -10.86
CA MET A 241 -4.33 24.88 -10.04
C MET A 241 -4.46 25.38 -8.60
N GLN A 242 -5.65 25.27 -8.05
CA GLN A 242 -5.95 25.58 -6.66
C GLN A 242 -6.42 24.29 -5.98
N VAL A 243 -5.84 23.97 -4.83
CA VAL A 243 -6.19 22.76 -4.07
C VAL A 243 -6.94 23.18 -2.82
N SER A 244 -8.07 22.54 -2.55
CA SER A 244 -8.85 22.73 -1.34
C SER A 244 -9.24 21.39 -0.73
N GLY A 245 -9.39 21.35 0.59
CA GLY A 245 -9.70 20.12 1.31
C GLY A 245 -9.88 20.40 2.80
N ASP A 246 -10.49 19.44 3.51
CA ASP A 246 -10.74 19.56 4.95
C ASP A 246 -9.43 19.34 5.75
N ASN A 247 -9.07 20.34 6.57
CA ASN A 247 -7.94 20.30 7.50
C ASN A 247 -6.56 20.07 6.83
N LEU A 248 -6.30 20.73 5.70
CA LEU A 248 -4.97 20.73 5.05
C LEU A 248 -3.96 21.55 5.88
N THR A 249 -3.11 20.88 6.64
CA THR A 249 -2.12 21.53 7.53
C THR A 249 -0.85 22.00 6.82
N THR A 250 -0.53 21.41 5.67
CA THR A 250 0.67 21.76 4.86
C THR A 250 0.37 21.57 3.37
N SER A 251 -0.13 22.61 2.70
CA SER A 251 -0.24 22.61 1.24
C SER A 251 0.96 23.32 0.64
N SER A 252 2.09 22.63 0.52
CA SER A 252 3.17 23.11 -0.34
C SER A 252 2.95 22.55 -1.75
N ILE A 253 2.34 23.35 -2.60
CA ILE A 253 2.45 23.13 -4.04
C ILE A 253 3.85 23.64 -4.38
N THR A 254 4.76 22.76 -4.79
CA THR A 254 6.03 23.17 -5.36
C THR A 254 5.92 23.08 -6.89
N PRO A 255 5.41 24.11 -7.59
CA PRO A 255 5.90 24.34 -8.93
C PRO A 255 7.39 24.63 -8.80
N GLY A 256 8.22 24.17 -9.75
CA GLY A 256 9.60 24.63 -9.82
C GLY A 256 9.66 26.16 -9.71
N ALA A 257 10.38 26.61 -8.68
CA ALA A 257 10.78 27.97 -8.31
C ALA A 257 9.72 28.93 -7.74
N ALA A 258 10.09 29.51 -6.59
CA ALA A 258 9.45 30.62 -5.89
C ALA A 258 9.34 31.87 -6.77
N PHE A 259 8.33 32.71 -6.52
CA PHE A 259 8.30 34.09 -7.03
C PHE A 259 8.20 35.03 -5.84
N SER A 260 9.36 35.29 -5.24
CA SER A 260 9.49 36.33 -4.24
C SER A 260 9.78 37.65 -4.92
N LEU A 261 8.97 38.66 -4.66
CA LEU A 261 9.33 40.04 -5.01
C LEU A 261 10.08 40.65 -3.82
N SER A 262 11.28 40.13 -3.59
CA SER A 262 12.34 40.88 -2.92
C SER A 262 12.89 41.85 -3.96
N THR A 263 12.81 43.17 -3.74
CA THR A 263 13.57 44.15 -4.51
C THR A 263 15.04 44.09 -4.11
N GLY A 264 15.66 42.94 -4.36
CA GLY A 264 17.10 42.80 -4.48
C GLY A 264 17.43 42.87 -5.96
N THR A 265 17.93 44.02 -6.41
CA THR A 265 18.62 44.28 -7.68
C THR A 265 18.62 43.11 -8.68
N GLY A 266 17.58 43.06 -9.52
CA GLY A 266 17.52 42.20 -10.71
C GLY A 266 16.11 41.70 -11.01
N THR A 267 15.46 42.27 -12.03
CA THR A 267 14.16 41.89 -12.65
C THR A 267 12.88 42.36 -11.95
N GLY A 268 12.90 43.56 -11.36
CA GLY A 268 11.76 44.18 -10.70
C GLY A 268 10.74 44.80 -11.68
N ARG A 269 9.51 44.99 -11.23
CA ARG A 269 8.51 45.78 -11.94
C ARG A 269 8.59 47.23 -11.46
N ILE A 270 8.33 48.20 -12.32
CA ILE A 270 8.42 49.63 -12.02
C ILE A 270 7.02 50.21 -11.85
N LEU A 271 6.74 50.88 -10.73
CA LEU A 271 5.50 51.65 -10.57
C LEU A 271 5.69 53.03 -11.20
N VAL A 272 4.82 53.38 -12.15
CA VAL A 272 4.85 54.66 -12.86
C VAL A 272 3.57 55.44 -12.55
N LEU A 273 3.75 56.65 -12.04
CA LEU A 273 2.69 57.61 -11.77
C LEU A 273 2.82 58.77 -12.75
N ASP A 274 1.83 58.92 -13.64
CA ASP A 274 1.76 60.02 -14.58
C ASP A 274 0.74 61.08 -14.09
N PRO A 275 1.18 62.28 -13.67
CA PRO A 275 0.30 63.34 -13.18
C PRO A 275 -0.53 64.01 -14.29
N ALA A 276 -0.08 63.97 -15.56
CA ALA A 276 -0.78 64.61 -16.67
C ALA A 276 -2.01 63.80 -17.07
N THR A 277 -1.87 62.48 -17.15
CA THR A 277 -2.97 61.56 -17.46
C THR A 277 -3.65 60.98 -16.22
N ARG A 278 -3.10 61.23 -15.02
CA ARG A 278 -3.53 60.69 -13.72
C ARG A 278 -3.58 59.16 -13.71
N LYS A 279 -2.68 58.55 -14.47
CA LYS A 279 -2.59 57.10 -14.62
C LYS A 279 -1.55 56.53 -13.68
N ILE A 280 -1.92 55.41 -13.07
CA ILE A 280 -1.00 54.55 -12.34
C ILE A 280 -0.87 53.27 -13.16
N SER A 281 0.38 52.90 -13.46
CA SER A 281 0.71 51.71 -14.25
C SER A 281 1.90 50.99 -13.65
N ILE A 282 1.99 49.69 -13.89
CA ILE A 282 3.16 48.89 -13.51
C ILE A 282 3.82 48.39 -14.78
N ASN A 283 5.04 48.86 -15.03
CA ASN A 283 5.83 48.57 -16.22
C ASN A 283 6.88 47.50 -15.92
N ASN A 284 7.41 46.87 -16.97
CA ASN A 284 8.51 45.92 -16.85
C ASN A 284 9.87 46.64 -16.93
N GLU A 285 10.87 46.24 -16.13
CA GLU A 285 12.20 46.90 -16.12
C GLU A 285 12.90 46.87 -17.49
N ASN A 286 12.74 45.79 -18.26
CA ASN A 286 13.38 45.65 -19.58
C ASN A 286 12.71 46.46 -20.71
N LEU A 287 11.54 47.05 -20.46
CA LEU A 287 10.76 47.81 -21.44
C LEU A 287 10.10 49.00 -20.74
N GLN A 288 10.89 50.06 -20.52
CA GLN A 288 10.51 51.33 -19.87
C GLN A 288 9.34 52.13 -20.53
N THR A 289 8.48 51.49 -21.31
CA THR A 289 7.43 52.18 -22.08
C THR A 289 6.08 51.45 -22.17
N ALA A 290 5.98 50.17 -21.76
CA ALA A 290 4.73 49.41 -21.88
C ALA A 290 4.23 48.87 -20.52
N PRO A 291 2.97 49.19 -20.13
CA PRO A 291 2.38 48.68 -18.90
C PRO A 291 2.04 47.19 -19.02
N VAL A 292 2.21 46.47 -17.92
CA VAL A 292 1.92 45.03 -17.84
C VAL A 292 0.39 44.85 -17.79
N PRO A 293 -0.23 44.14 -18.76
CA PRO A 293 -1.66 43.88 -18.74
C PRO A 293 -2.10 43.06 -17.52
N GLY A 294 -3.31 43.31 -17.01
CA GLY A 294 -3.91 42.50 -15.95
C GLY A 294 -3.50 42.86 -14.51
N VAL A 295 -2.63 43.85 -14.30
CA VAL A 295 -2.10 44.17 -12.97
C VAL A 295 -3.18 44.70 -12.01
N PHE A 296 -4.19 45.40 -12.53
CA PHE A 296 -5.27 45.97 -11.72
C PHE A 296 -6.59 45.18 -11.83
N GLN A 297 -6.50 43.90 -12.16
CA GLN A 297 -7.68 43.05 -12.30
C GLN A 297 -8.42 42.89 -10.96
N GLY A 298 -9.74 43.07 -10.98
CA GLY A 298 -10.61 42.95 -9.80
C GLY A 298 -10.98 44.28 -9.16
N LEU A 299 -10.33 45.37 -9.57
CA LEU A 299 -10.73 46.73 -9.20
C LEU A 299 -11.83 47.25 -10.14
N LYS A 300 -12.63 48.20 -9.66
CA LYS A 300 -13.63 48.94 -10.45
C LYS A 300 -13.53 50.44 -10.18
N ALA A 301 -14.16 51.24 -11.04
CA ALA A 301 -14.35 52.65 -10.77
C ALA A 301 -15.14 52.83 -9.45
N GLY A 302 -14.65 53.73 -8.59
CA GLY A 302 -15.14 53.97 -7.23
C GLY A 302 -14.31 53.30 -6.14
N ASP A 303 -13.44 52.34 -6.46
CA ASP A 303 -12.65 51.65 -5.45
C ASP A 303 -11.51 52.55 -4.91
N PRO A 304 -11.24 52.51 -3.59
CA PRO A 304 -10.12 53.21 -2.99
C PRO A 304 -8.81 52.44 -3.20
N ILE A 305 -7.74 53.18 -3.50
CA ILE A 305 -6.38 52.67 -3.65
C ILE A 305 -5.40 53.53 -2.85
N THR A 306 -4.63 52.91 -1.98
CA THR A 306 -3.63 53.55 -1.13
C THR A 306 -2.24 53.27 -1.67
N ILE A 307 -1.45 54.33 -1.84
CA ILE A 307 -0.04 54.29 -2.22
C ILE A 307 0.80 54.67 -1.00
N THR A 308 1.80 53.86 -0.67
CA THR A 308 2.78 54.16 0.38
C THR A 308 4.20 53.88 -0.09
N GLY A 309 5.17 54.70 0.34
CA GLY A 309 6.59 54.55 -0.01
C GLY A 309 7.04 55.32 -1.25
N SER A 310 6.20 56.23 -1.77
CA SER A 310 6.57 57.19 -2.80
C SER A 310 7.15 58.48 -2.19
N ALA A 311 7.98 59.18 -2.97
CA ALA A 311 8.63 60.42 -2.55
C ALA A 311 7.67 61.63 -2.49
N GLY A 312 6.51 61.57 -3.16
CA GLY A 312 5.57 62.70 -3.19
C GLY A 312 4.10 62.38 -3.46
N ASN A 313 3.73 61.12 -3.61
CA ASN A 313 2.38 60.70 -4.01
C ASN A 313 1.70 59.74 -3.02
N ASP A 314 2.19 59.68 -1.77
CA ASP A 314 1.62 58.83 -0.73
C ASP A 314 0.23 59.33 -0.32
N GLY A 315 -0.73 58.42 -0.28
CA GLY A 315 -2.12 58.76 0.03
C GLY A 315 -3.14 57.77 -0.53
N THR A 316 -4.40 57.99 -0.18
CA THR A 316 -5.53 57.21 -0.67
C THR A 316 -6.25 57.95 -1.79
N TYR A 317 -6.37 57.31 -2.94
CA TYR A 317 -7.04 57.80 -4.13
C TYR A 317 -8.28 56.97 -4.43
N THR A 318 -9.23 57.51 -5.17
CA THR A 318 -10.38 56.75 -5.67
C THR A 318 -10.22 56.53 -7.17
N ILE A 319 -10.48 55.31 -7.64
CA ILE A 319 -10.35 54.96 -9.06
C ILE A 319 -11.51 55.59 -9.84
N SER A 320 -11.21 56.36 -10.88
CA SER A 320 -12.21 56.96 -11.78
C SER A 320 -12.48 56.08 -13.00
N ALA A 321 -11.45 55.43 -13.54
CA ALA A 321 -11.55 54.54 -14.69
C ALA A 321 -10.42 53.51 -14.72
N ILE A 322 -10.61 52.40 -15.45
CA ILE A 322 -9.63 51.33 -15.62
C ILE A 322 -9.49 51.04 -17.11
N SER A 323 -8.27 50.78 -17.58
CA SER A 323 -8.03 50.43 -18.98
C SER A 323 -8.64 49.07 -19.34
N ALA A 324 -9.01 48.89 -20.61
CA ALA A 324 -9.71 47.68 -21.08
C ALA A 324 -8.89 46.37 -20.90
N ASP A 325 -7.56 46.50 -20.83
CA ASP A 325 -6.58 45.43 -20.60
C ASP A 325 -6.13 45.34 -19.13
N PHE A 326 -6.71 46.15 -18.23
CA PHE A 326 -6.35 46.26 -16.81
C PHE A 326 -4.86 46.58 -16.56
N SER A 327 -4.18 47.17 -17.54
CA SER A 327 -2.77 47.57 -17.45
C SER A 327 -2.56 48.88 -16.68
N SER A 328 -3.60 49.71 -16.59
CA SER A 328 -3.55 50.99 -15.87
C SER A 328 -4.90 51.36 -15.23
N ILE A 329 -4.82 52.14 -14.17
CA ILE A 329 -5.96 52.79 -13.51
C ILE A 329 -5.82 54.30 -13.60
N THR A 330 -6.96 54.99 -13.64
CA THR A 330 -7.04 56.46 -13.55
C THR A 330 -7.65 56.82 -12.21
N VAL A 331 -7.13 57.83 -11.51
CA VAL A 331 -7.63 58.28 -10.21
C VAL A 331 -8.47 59.57 -10.29
N ASN A 332 -9.35 59.79 -9.33
CA ASN A 332 -10.30 60.91 -9.28
C ASN A 332 -9.61 62.26 -8.96
N ALA A 333 -10.23 63.35 -9.40
CA ALA A 333 -9.72 64.73 -9.42
C ALA A 333 -9.67 65.45 -8.07
N ALA A 334 -10.24 64.88 -7.00
CA ALA A 334 -10.39 65.59 -5.71
C ALA A 334 -9.06 65.79 -4.96
N THR A 335 -8.01 65.04 -5.31
CA THR A 335 -6.65 65.20 -4.80
C THR A 335 -5.66 65.09 -5.97
N PRO A 336 -4.85 66.13 -6.29
CA PRO A 336 -3.79 66.02 -7.28
C PRO A 336 -2.78 64.93 -6.87
N LEU A 337 -2.16 64.24 -7.83
CA LEU A 337 -0.87 63.56 -7.62
C LEU A 337 0.14 64.68 -7.31
N PRO A 338 0.48 64.94 -6.03
CA PRO A 338 1.15 66.18 -5.64
C PRO A 338 2.62 66.20 -6.09
N GLY A 339 3.20 65.03 -6.34
CA GLY A 339 4.65 64.82 -6.48
C GLY A 339 5.22 64.92 -7.90
N GLY A 340 4.45 65.34 -8.91
CA GLY A 340 4.90 65.28 -10.30
C GLY A 340 5.02 63.84 -10.83
N ALA A 341 5.65 63.66 -12.00
CA ALA A 341 5.83 62.35 -12.60
C ALA A 341 6.86 61.56 -11.80
N GLU A 342 6.44 60.40 -11.30
CA GLU A 342 7.26 59.60 -10.40
C GLU A 342 7.38 58.16 -10.92
N THR A 343 8.61 57.65 -10.90
CA THR A 343 8.95 56.29 -11.29
C THR A 343 9.64 55.63 -10.10
N ILE A 344 8.96 54.69 -9.46
CA ILE A 344 9.41 54.10 -8.19
C ILE A 344 10.00 52.73 -8.46
N THR A 345 11.27 52.56 -8.08
CA THR A 345 12.09 51.37 -8.39
C THR A 345 12.58 50.61 -7.15
N THR A 346 12.40 51.15 -5.95
CA THR A 346 13.07 50.64 -4.74
C THR A 346 12.10 50.04 -3.72
N THR A 347 11.01 50.72 -3.35
CA THR A 347 9.96 50.16 -2.47
C THR A 347 8.70 51.03 -2.45
N ALA A 348 7.63 50.61 -3.12
CA ALA A 348 6.29 51.20 -2.95
C ALA A 348 5.24 50.09 -2.84
N THR A 349 4.26 50.29 -1.96
CA THR A 349 3.14 49.37 -1.77
C THR A 349 1.86 50.01 -2.30
N VAL A 350 1.11 49.25 -3.08
CA VAL A 350 -0.21 49.66 -3.59
C VAL A 350 -1.25 48.68 -3.04
N SER A 351 -2.25 49.18 -2.31
CA SER A 351 -3.28 48.35 -1.68
C SER A 351 -4.67 48.95 -1.84
N SER A 352 -5.73 48.14 -1.88
CA SER A 352 -7.12 48.60 -1.90
C SER A 352 -7.83 48.20 -0.61
N SER A 353 -8.72 49.06 -0.08
CA SER A 353 -9.43 48.79 1.19
C SER A 353 -10.72 47.96 1.04
N GLN A 354 -11.09 47.56 -0.17
CA GLN A 354 -12.11 46.54 -0.42
C GLN A 354 -11.45 45.16 -0.40
N SER A 355 -12.06 44.23 0.32
CA SER A 355 -11.71 42.80 0.31
C SER A 355 -11.87 42.27 -1.11
N ILE A 356 -10.77 42.26 -1.87
CA ILE A 356 -10.62 41.35 -3.00
C ILE A 356 -10.82 39.96 -2.39
N ALA A 357 -11.83 39.21 -2.86
CA ALA A 357 -11.98 37.81 -2.53
C ALA A 357 -10.78 37.06 -3.12
N ASN A 358 -9.67 37.07 -2.37
CA ASN A 358 -8.36 36.45 -2.55
C ASN A 358 -7.28 37.48 -2.16
N PRO A 359 -6.71 37.40 -0.94
CA PRO A 359 -5.46 38.10 -0.68
C PRO A 359 -4.42 37.61 -1.68
N LEU A 360 -3.80 38.56 -2.37
CA LEU A 360 -2.64 38.33 -3.20
C LEU A 360 -1.52 37.77 -2.32
N ILE A 361 -1.30 36.46 -2.37
CA ILE A 361 -0.12 35.83 -1.80
C ILE A 361 0.96 35.91 -2.88
N PHE A 362 1.88 36.84 -2.71
CA PHE A 362 3.17 36.85 -3.41
C PHE A 362 4.19 36.18 -2.50
N SER A 363 5.12 35.43 -3.08
CA SER A 363 6.10 34.66 -2.31
C SER A 363 7.24 35.51 -1.78
#